data_AF-A0AAD2FFU8-F1
#
_entry.id   AF-A0AAD2FFU8-F1
#
_cell.length_a   1.000
_cell.length_b   1.000
_cell.length_c   1.000
_cell.angle_alpha   90.00
_cell.angle_beta   90.00
_cell.angle_gamma   90.00
#
_symmetry.space_group_name_H-M   'P 1'
#
loop_
_entity.id
_entity.type
_entity.pdbx_description
1 polymer ?
#
loop_
_entity_poly.entity_id
_entity_poly.type
_entity_poly.pdbx_seq_one_letter_code
_entity_poly.pdbx_strand_id
1 'polypeptide(L)'
;MAQNDQLDIQDELDTASAILSLSGPCRNIGDIYLTCVATRGLGQCRPLRAGFESCTKETAKNSRAMLGSIGGQMFPEADKEEDQALGAARMINRQLFQPS
;
A
#
# COMPACT_ATOMS: atom_id res chain seq x y z
N MET A 1 -22.75 -12.36 -6.06
CA MET A 1 -22.17 -12.09 -4.73
C MET A 1 -20.64 -12.10 -4.78
N ALA A 2 -19.98 -13.04 -5.48
CA ALA A 2 -18.51 -13.13 -5.57
C ALA A 2 -17.73 -11.92 -6.12
N GLN A 3 -18.36 -11.03 -6.91
CA GLN A 3 -17.66 -9.88 -7.52
C GLN A 3 -17.38 -8.75 -6.53
N ASN A 4 -18.25 -8.54 -5.54
CA ASN A 4 -18.07 -7.52 -4.51
C ASN A 4 -16.98 -7.92 -3.52
N ASP A 5 -16.90 -9.21 -3.17
CA ASP A 5 -15.88 -9.72 -2.23
C ASP A 5 -14.47 -9.63 -2.84
N GLN A 6 -14.32 -9.86 -4.15
CA GLN A 6 -13.02 -9.70 -4.82
C GLN A 6 -12.55 -8.24 -4.92
N LEU A 7 -13.48 -7.30 -5.11
CA LEU A 7 -13.18 -5.86 -5.10
C LEU A 7 -12.69 -5.42 -3.71
N ASP A 8 -13.35 -5.89 -2.65
CA ASP A 8 -12.98 -5.61 -1.26
C ASP A 8 -11.59 -6.15 -0.89
N ILE A 9 -11.29 -7.40 -1.30
CA ILE A 9 -9.97 -8.03 -1.10
C ILE A 9 -8.86 -7.22 -1.79
N GLN A 10 -9.08 -6.84 -3.05
CA GLN A 10 -8.08 -6.12 -3.81
C GLN A 10 -7.83 -4.72 -3.23
N ASP A 11 -8.87 -4.04 -2.77
CA ASP A 11 -8.77 -2.73 -2.14
C ASP A 11 -7.98 -2.78 -0.82
N GLU A 12 -8.19 -3.81 0.01
CA GLU A 12 -7.42 -3.97 1.24
C GLU A 12 -5.93 -4.24 0.98
N LEU A 13 -5.62 -5.10 0.02
CA LEU A 13 -4.25 -5.39 -0.41
C LEU A 13 -3.58 -4.15 -1.00
N ASP A 14 -4.30 -3.37 -1.79
CA ASP A 14 -3.80 -2.15 -2.41
C ASP A 14 -3.55 -1.07 -1.38
N THR A 15 -4.44 -0.93 -0.40
CA THR A 15 -4.28 -0.01 0.72
C THR A 15 -3.05 -0.38 1.55
N ALA A 16 -2.90 -1.63 1.96
CA ALA A 16 -1.76 -2.07 2.75
C ALA A 16 -0.44 -1.94 1.97
N SER A 17 -0.46 -2.25 0.67
CA SER A 17 0.71 -2.10 -0.21
C SER A 17 1.13 -0.64 -0.39
N ALA A 18 0.14 0.25 -0.54
CA ALA A 18 0.37 1.68 -0.61
C ALA A 18 0.96 2.19 0.71
N ILE A 19 0.41 1.78 1.85
CA ILE A 19 0.93 2.13 3.18
C ILE A 19 2.39 1.71 3.34
N LEU A 20 2.73 0.47 3.01
CA LEU A 20 4.11 -0.03 3.09
C LEU A 20 5.05 0.77 2.17
N SER A 21 4.59 1.10 0.97
CA SER A 21 5.36 1.90 0.02
C SER A 21 5.60 3.32 0.52
N LEU A 22 4.56 3.97 1.05
CA LEU A 22 4.59 5.36 1.53
C LEU A 22 5.29 5.52 2.88
N SER A 23 5.19 4.52 3.76
CA SER A 23 5.86 4.52 5.06
C SER A 23 7.32 4.10 4.95
N GLY A 24 7.69 3.43 3.86
CA GLY A 24 9.05 2.96 3.57
C GLY A 24 9.73 3.77 2.46
N PRO A 25 10.09 3.15 1.32
CA PRO A 25 11.05 3.71 0.37
C PRO A 25 10.52 4.93 -0.40
N CYS A 26 9.20 5.11 -0.51
CA CYS A 26 8.62 6.27 -1.19
C CYS A 26 8.31 7.45 -0.27
N ARG A 27 8.61 7.34 1.04
CA ARG A 27 8.30 8.40 2.02
C ARG A 27 8.92 9.74 1.63
N ASN A 28 10.23 9.76 1.42
CA ASN A 28 10.96 11.00 1.18
C ASN A 28 10.49 11.73 -0.09
N ILE A 29 10.33 11.00 -1.20
CA ILE A 29 9.86 11.62 -2.45
C ILE A 29 8.39 12.02 -2.37
N GLY A 30 7.57 11.29 -1.61
CA GLY A 30 6.21 11.67 -1.26
C GLY A 30 6.16 12.98 -0.47
N ASP A 31 6.97 13.11 0.58
CA ASP A 31 7.05 14.32 1.41
C ASP A 31 7.48 15.55 0.59
N ILE A 32 8.46 15.40 -0.31
CA ILE A 32 8.89 16.46 -1.23
C ILE A 32 7.76 16.85 -2.19
N TYR A 33 7.05 15.87 -2.75
CA TYR A 33 5.91 16.13 -3.63
C TYR A 33 4.80 16.87 -2.88
N LEU A 34 4.40 16.40 -1.70
CA LEU A 34 3.38 17.03 -0.87
C LEU A 34 3.77 18.44 -0.44
N THR A 35 5.04 18.66 -0.08
CA THR A 35 5.57 20.00 0.23
C THR A 35 5.46 20.93 -0.98
N CYS A 36 5.78 20.44 -2.19
CA CYS A 36 5.61 21.22 -3.40
C CYS A 36 4.12 21.56 -3.63
N VAL A 37 3.21 20.59 -3.48
CA VAL A 37 1.78 20.81 -3.66
C VAL A 37 1.25 21.84 -2.66
N ALA A 38 1.66 21.74 -1.39
CA ALA A 38 1.25 22.66 -0.34
C ALA A 38 1.76 24.10 -0.56
N THR A 39 2.94 24.25 -1.17
CA THR A 39 3.58 25.57 -1.33
C THR A 39 3.33 26.22 -2.70
N ARG A 40 3.15 25.44 -3.77
CA ARG A 40 3.05 25.93 -5.16
C ARG A 40 1.76 25.52 -5.88
N GLY A 41 1.00 24.61 -5.30
CA GLY A 41 -0.19 24.03 -5.92
C GLY A 41 0.11 22.86 -6.87
N LEU A 42 -0.89 22.00 -7.06
CA LEU A 42 -0.79 20.73 -7.81
C LEU A 42 -0.19 20.87 -9.22
N GLY A 43 -0.50 21.95 -9.93
CA GLY A 43 -0.13 22.14 -11.34
C GLY A 43 1.38 22.29 -11.59
N GLN A 44 2.14 22.78 -10.60
CA GLN A 44 3.56 23.10 -10.75
C GLN A 44 4.50 21.95 -10.36
N CYS A 45 3.97 20.89 -9.76
CA CYS A 45 4.77 19.80 -9.17
C CYS A 45 4.82 18.54 -10.05
N ARG A 46 4.49 18.66 -11.36
CA ARG A 46 4.43 17.51 -12.30
C ARG A 46 5.69 16.64 -12.31
N PRO A 47 6.93 17.18 -12.29
CA PRO A 47 8.13 16.34 -12.26
C PRO A 47 8.25 15.51 -10.98
N LEU A 48 7.92 16.11 -9.83
CA LEU A 48 7.91 15.42 -8.54
C LEU A 48 6.81 14.36 -8.45
N ARG A 49 5.64 14.66 -9.03
CA ARG A 49 4.54 13.71 -9.17
C ARG A 49 4.97 12.47 -9.96
N ALA A 50 5.64 12.64 -11.10
CA ALA A 50 6.09 11.51 -11.92
C ALA A 50 7.10 10.63 -11.17
N GLY A 51 8.04 11.23 -10.43
CA GLY A 51 8.98 10.50 -9.59
C GLY A 51 8.28 9.71 -8.47
N PHE A 52 7.34 10.36 -7.78
CA PHE A 52 6.53 9.72 -6.75
C PHE A 52 5.69 8.56 -7.30
N GLU A 53 4.98 8.75 -8.42
CA GLU A 53 4.18 7.71 -9.10
C GLU A 53 5.04 6.53 -9.57
N SER A 54 6.26 6.79 -10.05
CA SER A 54 7.19 5.72 -10.42
C SER A 54 7.61 4.92 -9.19
N CYS A 55 7.98 5.58 -8.09
CA CYS A 55 8.35 4.91 -6.85
C CYS A 55 7.22 4.03 -6.31
N THR A 56 6.00 4.57 -6.22
CA THR A 56 4.86 3.82 -5.68
C THR A 56 4.51 2.65 -6.58
N LYS A 57 4.56 2.80 -7.91
CA LYS A 57 4.30 1.71 -8.85
C LYS A 57 5.31 0.56 -8.73
N GLU A 58 6.59 0.87 -8.56
CA GLU A 58 7.64 -0.13 -8.40
C GLU A 58 7.53 -0.83 -7.03
N THR A 59 7.35 -0.03 -5.98
CA THR A 59 7.33 -0.52 -4.60
C THR A 59 6.05 -1.28 -4.25
N ALA A 60 4.90 -0.93 -4.86
CA ALA A 60 3.65 -1.62 -4.60
C ALA A 60 3.73 -3.12 -4.93
N LYS A 61 4.46 -3.48 -6.00
CA LYS A 61 4.70 -4.89 -6.36
C LYS A 61 5.48 -5.62 -5.27
N ASN A 62 6.56 -5.01 -4.79
CA ASN A 62 7.39 -5.57 -3.72
C ASN A 62 6.62 -5.65 -2.40
N SER A 63 5.78 -4.64 -2.12
CA SER A 63 4.93 -4.60 -0.93
C SER A 63 3.89 -5.72 -0.95
N ARG A 64 3.28 -6.02 -2.11
CA ARG A 64 2.38 -7.18 -2.26
C ARG A 64 3.09 -8.51 -2.02
N ALA A 65 4.29 -8.70 -2.56
CA ALA A 65 5.09 -9.90 -2.30
C ALA A 65 5.45 -10.04 -0.80
N MET A 66 5.74 -8.91 -0.14
CA MET A 66 5.99 -8.86 1.29
C MET A 66 4.75 -9.22 2.11
N LEU A 67 3.56 -8.73 1.72
CA LEU A 67 2.29 -9.13 2.34
C LEU A 67 2.05 -10.63 2.23
N GLY A 68 2.32 -11.24 1.07
CA GLY A 68 2.26 -12.70 0.90
C GLY A 68 3.23 -13.44 1.82
N SER A 69 4.47 -12.96 1.91
CA SER A 69 5.51 -13.57 2.77
C SER A 69 5.17 -13.48 4.26
N ILE A 70 4.70 -12.32 4.71
CA ILE A 70 4.22 -12.11 6.10
C ILE A 70 2.98 -12.96 6.35
N GLY A 71 2.06 -12.96 5.38
CA GLY A 71 0.82 -13.73 5.40
C GLY A 71 1.09 -15.22 5.60
N GLY A 72 1.97 -15.82 4.82
CA GLY A 72 2.30 -17.24 4.93
C GLY A 72 2.98 -17.61 6.25
N GLN A 73 3.64 -16.67 6.92
CA GLN A 73 4.23 -16.89 8.25
C GLN A 73 3.21 -16.74 9.38
N MET A 74 2.29 -15.77 9.27
CA MET A 74 1.33 -15.44 10.32
C MET A 74 0.02 -16.24 10.22
N PHE A 75 -0.36 -16.63 9.01
CA PHE A 75 -1.61 -17.32 8.69
C PHE A 75 -1.35 -18.59 7.86
N PRO A 76 -0.48 -19.51 8.33
CA PRO A 76 -0.09 -20.69 7.55
C PRO A 76 -1.26 -21.65 7.26
N GLU A 77 -2.36 -21.55 8.00
CA GLU A 77 -3.55 -22.38 7.84
C GLU A 77 -4.51 -21.88 6.74
N ALA A 78 -4.29 -20.71 6.15
CA ALA A 78 -5.13 -20.23 5.06
C ALA A 78 -4.87 -21.05 3.78
N ASP A 79 -5.96 -21.55 3.17
CA ASP A 79 -5.94 -22.47 2.03
C ASP A 79 -5.32 -21.86 0.76
N LYS A 80 -5.32 -20.53 0.64
CA LYS A 80 -4.79 -19.79 -0.52
C LYS A 80 -3.79 -18.72 -0.09
N GLU A 81 -2.75 -18.56 -0.89
CA GLU A 81 -1.74 -17.50 -0.72
C GLU A 81 -2.36 -16.09 -0.71
N GLU A 82 -3.45 -15.90 -1.45
CA GLU A 82 -4.23 -14.65 -1.46
C GLU A 82 -4.90 -14.36 -0.11
N ASP A 83 -5.45 -15.39 0.54
CA ASP A 83 -6.08 -15.26 1.86
C ASP A 83 -5.03 -14.99 2.96
N GLN A 84 -3.83 -15.56 2.80
CA GLN A 84 -2.68 -15.28 3.67
C GLN A 84 -2.24 -13.82 3.56
N ALA A 85 -2.05 -13.33 2.33
CA ALA A 85 -1.68 -11.94 2.06
C ALA A 85 -2.74 -10.96 2.57
N LEU A 86 -4.02 -11.31 2.42
CA LEU A 86 -5.14 -10.53 2.93
C LEU A 86 -5.13 -10.44 4.46
N GLY A 87 -4.86 -11.55 5.15
CA GLY A 87 -4.71 -11.56 6.61
C GLY A 87 -3.64 -10.58 7.09
N ALA A 88 -2.49 -10.54 6.41
CA ALA A 88 -1.42 -9.58 6.70
C ALA A 88 -1.85 -8.13 6.39
N ALA A 89 -2.51 -7.90 5.26
CA ALA A 89 -2.99 -6.57 4.86
C ALA A 89 -4.00 -6.00 5.88
N ARG A 90 -4.95 -6.81 6.33
CA ARG A 90 -5.92 -6.44 7.39
C ARG A 90 -5.24 -6.05 8.69
N MET A 91 -4.21 -6.81 9.11
CA MET A 91 -3.46 -6.49 10.31
C MET A 91 -2.79 -5.10 10.20
N ILE A 92 -2.12 -4.84 9.07
CA ILE A 92 -1.43 -3.57 8.83
C ILE A 92 -2.42 -2.40 8.78
N ASN A 93 -3.51 -2.53 8.02
CA ASN A 93 -4.54 -1.51 7.93
C ASN A 93 -5.15 -1.23 9.32
N ARG A 94 -5.43 -2.28 10.09
CA ARG A 94 -6.00 -2.14 11.45
C ARG A 94 -5.06 -1.40 12.41
N GLN A 95 -3.76 -1.68 12.38
CA GLN A 95 -2.79 -1.02 13.26
C GLN A 95 -2.68 0.48 13.01
N LEU A 96 -2.99 0.95 11.80
CA LEU A 96 -2.83 2.35 11.41
C LEU A 96 -4.13 3.16 11.51
N PHE A 97 -5.30 2.51 11.41
CA PHE A 97 -6.59 3.19 11.39
C PHE A 97 -7.47 2.95 12.63
N GLN A 98 -7.01 2.19 13.63
CA GLN A 98 -7.72 2.13 14.91
C GLN A 98 -7.34 3.30 15.83
N PRO A 99 -8.32 4.08 16.34
CA PRO A 99 -8.04 5.09 17.35
C PRO A 99 -7.51 4.41 18.62
N SER A 100 -6.47 5.02 19.20
CA SER A 100 -5.88 4.61 20.48
C SER A 100 -6.89 4.68 21.62
#